data_AF-A0A8V5GRD5-F1
#
_entry.id   AF-A0A8V5GRD5-F1
#
_cell.length_a   1.000
_cell.length_b   1.000
_cell.length_c   1.000
_cell.angle_alpha   90.00
_cell.angle_beta   90.00
_cell.angle_gamma   90.00
#
_symmetry.space_group_name_H-M   'P 1'
#
loop_
_entity.id
_entity.type
_entity.pdbx_description
1 polymer ?
#
loop_
_entity_poly.entity_id
_entity_poly.type
_entity_poly.pdbx_seq_one_letter_code
_entity_poly.pdbx_strand_id
1 'polypeptide(L)' 'MDPSPSSPPLLHVDFPSLPSAVLANLNRQRLSGQLCDLSIRVRGRVFRAHRAVLAA' A
#
# COMPACT_ATOMS: atom_id res chain seq x y z
N MET A 1 38.26 15.90 -25.73
CA MET A 1 37.28 14.98 -25.11
C MET A 1 37.05 15.49 -23.70
N ASP A 2 36.08 16.38 -23.54
CA ASP A 2 35.66 16.84 -22.20
C ASP A 2 34.95 15.70 -21.47
N PRO A 3 35.20 15.49 -20.16
CA PRO A 3 34.41 14.56 -19.37
C PRO A 3 33.01 15.15 -19.16
N SER A 4 31.98 14.46 -19.63
CA SER A 4 30.59 14.80 -19.29
C SER A 4 30.43 14.87 -17.77
N PRO A 5 29.70 15.87 -17.23
CA PRO A 5 29.49 15.98 -15.80
C PRO A 5 28.72 14.75 -15.30
N SER A 6 29.35 13.97 -14.41
CA SER A 6 28.69 12.87 -13.71
C SER A 6 27.50 13.42 -12.95
N SER A 7 26.33 12.81 -13.14
CA SER A 7 25.12 13.13 -12.38
C SER A 7 25.42 13.10 -10.87
N PRO A 8 24.90 14.06 -10.09
CA PRO A 8 25.13 14.09 -8.66
C PRO A 8 24.62 12.78 -8.02
N PRO A 9 25.29 12.29 -6.96
CA PRO A 9 24.89 11.06 -6.30
C PRO A 9 23.46 11.20 -5.75
N LEU A 10 22.62 10.22 -6.08
CA LEU A 10 21.24 10.16 -5.58
C LEU A 10 21.26 9.79 -4.10
N LEU A 11 20.58 10.59 -3.28
CA LEU A 11 20.36 10.26 -1.87
C LEU A 11 19.30 9.17 -1.77
N HIS A 12 19.67 8.02 -1.22
CA HIS A 12 18.73 6.95 -0.87
C HIS A 12 18.17 7.19 0.54
N VAL A 13 16.85 7.13 0.67
CA VAL A 13 16.16 7.29 1.95
C VAL A 13 15.19 6.12 2.11
N ASP A 14 15.35 5.39 3.20
CA ASP A 14 14.51 4.24 3.54
C ASP A 14 13.55 4.55 4.69
N PHE A 15 12.34 4.00 4.58
CA PHE A 15 11.32 4.05 5.63
C PHE A 15 10.97 2.62 6.06
N PRO A 16 11.77 1.99 6.93
CA PRO A 16 11.68 0.55 7.20
C PRO A 16 10.33 0.13 7.83
N SER A 17 9.64 1.05 8.52
CA SER A 17 8.34 0.79 9.14
C SER A 17 7.14 1.11 8.23
N LEU A 18 7.37 1.68 7.04
CA LEU A 18 6.28 2.12 6.17
C LEU A 18 5.38 0.96 5.72
N PRO A 19 5.89 -0.21 5.29
CA PRO A 19 5.01 -1.28 4.82
C PRO A 19 4.05 -1.77 5.91
N SER A 20 4.53 -1.95 7.15
CA SER A 20 3.70 -2.39 8.27
C SER A 20 2.69 -1.32 8.69
N ALA A 21 3.09 -0.05 8.69
CA ALA A 21 2.20 1.07 8.99
C ALA A 21 1.06 1.20 7.95
N VAL A 22 1.38 1.03 6.66
CA VAL A 22 0.39 1.03 5.57
C VAL A 22 -0.60 -0.12 5.75
N LEU A 23 -0.11 -1.34 5.97
CA LEU A 23 -0.98 -2.50 6.16
C LEU A 23 -1.89 -2.35 7.39
N ALA A 24 -1.35 -1.83 8.50
CA ALA A 24 -2.13 -1.54 9.71
C ALA A 24 -3.24 -0.52 9.43
N ASN A 25 -2.96 0.51 8.62
CA ASN A 25 -3.96 1.50 8.25
C ASN A 25 -5.05 0.94 7.32
N LEU A 26 -4.66 0.14 6.31
CA LEU A 26 -5.60 -0.53 5.42
C LEU A 26 -6.51 -1.50 6.20
N ASN A 27 -5.99 -2.17 7.22
CA ASN A 27 -6.81 -3.02 8.08
C ASN A 27 -7.83 -2.21 8.90
N ARG A 28 -7.44 -1.05 9.45
CA ARG A 28 -8.39 -0.15 10.12
C ARG A 28 -9.49 0.33 9.18
N GLN A 29 -9.14 0.73 7.95
CA GLN A 29 -10.09 1.12 6.91
C GLN A 29 -11.06 -0.02 6.56
N ARG A 30 -10.55 -1.24 6.44
CA ARG A 30 -11.36 -2.45 6.22
C ARG A 30 -12.38 -2.66 7.33
N LEU A 31 -11.95 -2.53 8.59
CA LEU A 31 -12.80 -2.71 9.78
C LEU A 31 -13.84 -1.59 9.92
N SER A 32 -13.50 -0.34 9.57
CA SER A 32 -14.44 0.79 9.56
C SER A 32 -15.32 0.84 8.30
N GLY A 33 -15.03 0.01 7.28
CA GLY A 33 -15.72 0.01 5.99
C GLY A 33 -15.41 1.24 5.12
N GLN A 34 -14.31 1.94 5.39
CA GLN A 34 -13.87 3.10 4.64
C GLN A 34 -13.01 2.69 3.45
N LEU A 35 -13.17 3.40 2.32
CA LEU A 35 -12.36 3.24 1.10
C LEU A 35 -12.34 1.82 0.49
N CYS A 36 -13.13 0.90 1.02
CA CYS A 36 -13.30 -0.44 0.46
C CYS A 36 -14.10 -0.34 -0.84
N ASP A 37 -13.53 -0.86 -1.92
CA ASP A 37 -14.10 -0.87 -3.27
C ASP A 37 -14.69 -2.24 -3.66
N LEU A 38 -14.59 -3.23 -2.77
CA LEU A 38 -15.10 -4.58 -2.97
C LEU A 38 -15.82 -5.12 -1.73
N SER A 39 -16.87 -5.90 -1.98
CA SER A 39 -17.60 -6.65 -0.94
C SER A 39 -17.74 -8.12 -1.36
N ILE A 40 -17.33 -9.03 -0.47
CA ILE A 40 -17.39 -10.48 -0.67
C ILE A 40 -18.46 -11.06 0.25
N ARG A 41 -19.39 -11.83 -0.30
CA ARG A 41 -20.42 -12.51 0.49
C ARG A 41 -20.04 -13.98 0.71
N VAL A 42 -19.93 -14.39 1.97
CA VAL A 42 -19.64 -15.79 2.36
C VAL A 42 -20.66 -16.23 3.39
N ARG A 43 -21.46 -17.25 3.07
CA ARG A 43 -22.48 -17.83 3.97
C ARG A 43 -23.38 -16.75 4.63
N GLY A 44 -23.86 -15.80 3.82
CA GLY A 44 -24.74 -14.72 4.28
C GLY A 44 -24.04 -13.53 4.98
N ARG A 45 -22.74 -13.62 5.27
CA ARG A 45 -21.96 -12.49 5.83
C ARG A 45 -21.27 -11.71 4.72
N VAL A 46 -21.18 -10.39 4.89
CA VAL A 46 -20.50 -9.49 3.94
C VAL A 46 -19.17 -9.02 4.53
N PHE A 47 -18.11 -9.18 3.75
CA PHE A 47 -16.76 -8.73 4.07
C PHE A 47 -16.37 -7.62 3.09
N ARG A 48 -16.15 -6.41 3.60
CA ARG A 48 -15.58 -5.32 2.81
C ARG A 48 -14.06 -5.47 2.72
N ALA A 49 -13.49 -5.13 1.57
CA ALA A 49 -12.06 -5.24 1.32
C ALA A 49 -11.60 -4.22 0.25
N HIS A 50 -10.28 -4.16 0.06
CA HIS A 50 -9.63 -3.39 -1.00
C HIS A 50 -9.16 -4.35 -2.08
N ARG A 51 -9.56 -4.15 -3.34
CA ARG A 51 -9.20 -5.05 -4.46
C ARG A 51 -7.70 -5.21 -4.62
N ALA A 52 -6.96 -4.11 -4.59
CA ALA A 52 -5.51 -4.10 -4.76
C ALA A 52 -4.80 -4.93 -3.68
N VAL A 53 -5.31 -4.95 -2.44
CA VAL A 53 -4.73 -5.71 -1.34
C VAL A 53 -4.95 -7.22 -1.52
N LEU A 54 -6.09 -7.62 -2.08
CA LEU A 54 -6.38 -9.03 -2.34
C LEU A 54 -5.64 -9.59 -3.57
N ALA A 55 -5.24 -8.72 -4.50
CA ALA A 55 -4.54 -9.10 -5.72
C ALA A 55 -3.00 -9.15 -5.55
N ALA A 56 -2.48 -8.59 -4.45
CA ALA A 56 -1.05 -8.53 -4.14
C ALA A 56 -0.47 -9.87 -3.68
#